data_AF-A0A3D9SHM5-F1
#
_entry.id   AF-A0A3D9SHM5-F1
#
_cell.length_a   1.000
_cell.length_b   1.000
_cell.length_c   1.000
_cell.angle_alpha   90.00
_cell.angle_beta   90.00
_cell.angle_gamma   90.00
#
_symmetry.space_group_name_H-M   'P 1'
#
loop_
_entity.id
_entity.type
_entity.pdbx_description
1 polymer ?
#
loop_
_entity_poly.entity_id
_entity_poly.type
_entity_poly.pdbx_seq_one_letter_code
_entity_poly.pdbx_strand_id
1 'polypeptide(L)'
;MQQQEKWIPELGTVVAFTNKTGQYAGEVMETNGPRALLKVLAVLKHPEQGDLHNPYNPDVPMFHERRALSYTEKTNVPYSDIRPFRGEVPDYKESLQAAVQAEIEAIDRLKRWAERSLAQLEQLAKDYK
;
A
#
# COMPACT_ATOMS: atom_id res chain seq x y z
N MET A 1 -12.35 -19.09 17.57
CA MET A 1 -11.98 -18.24 16.42
C MET A 1 -13.25 -17.99 15.62
N GLN A 2 -13.77 -16.77 15.61
CA GLN A 2 -14.94 -16.43 14.80
C GLN A 2 -14.55 -16.56 13.32
N GLN A 3 -15.24 -17.45 12.59
CA GLN A 3 -15.18 -17.47 11.14
C GLN A 3 -15.82 -16.16 10.68
N GLN A 4 -15.00 -15.18 10.27
CA GLN A 4 -15.51 -14.05 9.50
C GLN A 4 -16.10 -14.63 8.22
N GLU A 5 -17.40 -14.44 8.04
CA GLU A 5 -18.07 -14.79 6.79
C GLU A 5 -17.29 -14.17 5.62
N LYS A 6 -16.90 -15.05 4.69
CA LYS A 6 -16.12 -14.67 3.53
C LYS A 6 -17.02 -13.84 2.61
N TRP A 7 -16.85 -12.52 2.66
CA TRP A 7 -17.52 -11.62 1.74
C TRP A 7 -16.95 -11.79 0.33
N ILE A 8 -17.81 -12.18 -0.61
CA ILE A 8 -17.48 -12.33 -2.02
C ILE A 8 -18.19 -11.19 -2.76
N PRO A 9 -17.47 -10.21 -3.33
CA PRO A 9 -18.09 -9.12 -4.07
C PRO A 9 -18.66 -9.59 -5.41
N GLU A 10 -19.70 -8.92 -5.89
CA GLU A 10 -20.32 -9.20 -7.17
C GLU A 10 -19.46 -8.71 -8.35
N LEU A 11 -19.59 -9.35 -9.51
CA LEU A 11 -18.91 -8.94 -10.75
C LEU A 11 -19.32 -7.52 -11.13
N GLY A 12 -18.38 -6.74 -11.66
CA GLY A 12 -18.56 -5.33 -12.02
C GLY A 12 -18.59 -4.36 -10.83
N THR A 13 -18.62 -4.86 -9.58
CA THR A 13 -18.58 -4.00 -8.40
C THR A 13 -17.19 -3.41 -8.21
N VAL A 14 -17.11 -2.13 -7.81
CA VAL A 14 -15.87 -1.50 -7.40
C VAL A 14 -15.56 -1.85 -5.95
N VAL A 15 -14.34 -2.31 -5.71
CA VAL A 15 -13.82 -2.70 -4.39
C VAL A 15 -12.48 -2.02 -4.11
N ALA A 16 -12.16 -1.87 -2.83
CA ALA A 16 -10.84 -1.50 -2.39
C ALA A 16 -10.04 -2.78 -2.21
N PHE A 17 -8.79 -2.80 -2.63
CA PHE A 17 -7.96 -3.97 -2.43
C PHE A 17 -6.51 -3.62 -2.17
N THR A 18 -5.84 -4.49 -1.44
CA THR A 18 -4.41 -4.40 -1.17
C THR A 18 -3.66 -5.35 -2.09
N ASN A 19 -2.61 -4.85 -2.73
CA ASN A 19 -1.61 -5.68 -3.40
C ASN A 19 -0.23 -5.28 -2.90
N LYS A 20 0.49 -6.22 -2.29
CA LYS A 20 1.70 -5.94 -1.51
C LYS A 20 1.37 -4.88 -0.43
N THR A 21 2.05 -3.74 -0.44
CA THR A 21 1.82 -2.62 0.49
C THR A 21 0.98 -1.49 -0.12
N GLY A 22 0.66 -1.57 -1.42
CA GLY A 22 -0.17 -0.60 -2.11
C GLY A 22 -1.66 -0.91 -1.95
N GLN A 23 -2.49 0.13 -2.00
CA GLN A 23 -3.95 0.03 -1.95
C GLN A 23 -4.56 0.66 -3.19
N TYR A 24 -5.62 0.06 -3.71
CA TYR A 24 -6.19 0.39 -5.01
C TYR A 24 -7.71 0.32 -4.94
N ALA A 25 -8.37 1.11 -5.80
CA ALA A 25 -9.75 0.88 -6.17
C ALA A 25 -9.76 0.10 -7.49
N GLY A 26 -10.58 -0.94 -7.59
CA GLY A 26 -10.68 -1.74 -8.80
C GLY A 26 -12.01 -2.42 -8.98
N GLU A 27 -12.28 -2.81 -10.22
CA GLU A 27 -13.51 -3.49 -10.63
C GLU A 27 -13.31 -5.01 -10.55
N VAL A 28 -14.28 -5.71 -9.99
CA VAL A 28 -14.29 -7.18 -9.94
C VAL A 28 -14.59 -7.74 -11.33
N MET A 29 -13.60 -8.36 -11.95
CA MET A 29 -13.73 -8.95 -13.28
C MET A 29 -14.18 -10.41 -13.21
N GLU A 30 -13.63 -11.17 -12.26
CA GLU A 30 -13.92 -12.60 -12.06
C GLU A 30 -13.82 -12.98 -10.58
N THR A 31 -14.62 -13.95 -10.16
CA THR A 31 -14.59 -14.53 -8.80
C THR A 31 -14.32 -16.03 -8.90
N ASN A 32 -13.06 -16.45 -8.71
CA ASN A 32 -12.63 -17.85 -8.89
C ASN A 32 -11.94 -18.39 -7.62
N GLY A 33 -12.58 -19.39 -6.98
CA GLY A 33 -12.01 -20.10 -5.84
C GLY A 33 -11.70 -19.20 -4.63
N PRO A 34 -10.44 -19.12 -4.15
CA PRO A 34 -10.06 -18.28 -3.01
C PRO A 34 -9.68 -16.84 -3.39
N ARG A 35 -9.75 -16.46 -4.67
CA ARG A 35 -9.31 -15.14 -5.16
C ARG A 35 -10.35 -14.51 -6.10
N ALA A 36 -10.21 -13.20 -6.31
CA ALA A 36 -10.90 -12.46 -7.36
C ALA A 36 -9.86 -11.84 -8.31
N LEU A 37 -10.22 -11.76 -9.59
CA LEU A 37 -9.46 -11.00 -10.59
C LEU A 37 -10.00 -9.57 -10.58
N LEU A 38 -9.14 -8.61 -10.23
CA LEU A 38 -9.50 -7.20 -10.14
C LEU A 38 -8.80 -6.41 -11.24
N LYS A 39 -9.53 -5.51 -11.90
CA LYS A 39 -8.99 -4.52 -12.85
C LYS A 39 -8.76 -3.20 -12.11
N VAL A 40 -7.52 -2.74 -12.06
CA VAL A 40 -7.14 -1.50 -11.36
C VAL A 40 -7.80 -0.30 -12.04
N LEU A 41 -8.47 0.52 -11.23
CA LEU A 41 -9.08 1.78 -11.67
C LEU A 41 -8.35 3.01 -11.10
N ALA A 42 -7.91 2.95 -9.84
CA ALA A 42 -7.22 4.06 -9.17
C ALA A 42 -6.24 3.59 -8.09
N VAL A 43 -5.31 4.46 -7.71
CA VAL A 43 -4.32 4.20 -6.65
C VAL A 43 -4.72 4.96 -5.37
N LEU A 44 -5.04 4.24 -4.30
CA LEU A 44 -5.44 4.82 -3.02
C LEU A 44 -4.24 5.01 -2.07
N LYS A 45 -3.26 4.11 -2.13
CA LYS A 45 -1.98 4.19 -1.42
C LYS A 45 -0.88 3.63 -2.32
N HIS A 46 0.22 4.38 -2.47
CA HIS A 46 1.37 3.91 -3.24
C HIS A 46 2.08 2.76 -2.49
N PRO A 47 2.61 1.73 -3.17
CA PRO A 47 3.40 0.71 -2.51
C PRO A 47 4.67 1.29 -1.88
N GLU A 48 4.97 0.81 -0.68
CA GLU A 48 6.21 1.10 0.04
C GLU A 48 7.42 0.56 -0.73
N GLN A 49 8.50 1.35 -0.74
CA GLN A 49 9.75 1.03 -1.40
C GLN A 49 10.63 0.08 -0.53
N GLY A 50 11.66 -0.51 -1.13
CA GLY A 50 12.62 -1.36 -0.40
C GLY A 50 12.25 -2.84 -0.41
N ASP A 51 12.66 -3.61 0.59
CA ASP A 51 12.40 -5.05 0.68
C ASP A 51 11.17 -5.34 1.57
N LEU A 52 10.19 -6.14 1.07
CA LEU A 52 9.01 -6.52 1.87
C LEU A 52 9.35 -7.57 2.93
N HIS A 53 10.41 -8.35 2.70
CA HIS A 53 10.86 -9.36 3.66
C HIS A 53 11.68 -8.73 4.79
N ASN A 54 12.28 -7.57 4.53
CA ASN A 54 13.08 -6.79 5.49
C ASN A 54 12.59 -5.34 5.53
N PRO A 55 11.37 -5.10 6.05
CA PRO A 55 10.77 -3.77 6.06
C PRO A 55 11.62 -2.79 6.88
N TYR A 56 11.71 -1.55 6.42
CA TYR A 56 12.46 -0.46 7.06
C TYR A 56 13.97 -0.67 7.22
N ASN A 57 14.55 -1.68 6.56
CA ASN A 57 15.99 -1.88 6.54
C ASN A 57 16.61 -1.25 5.27
N PRO A 58 17.36 -0.13 5.39
CA PRO A 58 18.03 0.48 4.24
C PRO A 58 19.25 -0.32 3.76
N ASP A 59 19.83 -1.18 4.61
CA ASP A 59 21.10 -1.89 4.37
C ASP A 59 20.89 -3.31 3.81
N VAL A 60 19.77 -3.52 3.11
CA VAL A 60 19.49 -4.79 2.43
C VAL A 60 20.38 -4.98 1.21
N PRO A 61 20.69 -6.24 0.81
CA PRO A 61 21.49 -6.50 -0.40
C PRO A 61 20.93 -5.89 -1.68
N MET A 62 19.60 -5.72 -1.75
CA MET A 62 18.93 -5.06 -2.87
C MET A 62 17.72 -4.25 -2.38
N PHE A 63 17.81 -2.92 -2.52
CA PHE A 63 16.69 -2.02 -2.26
C PHE A 63 15.83 -1.90 -3.53
N HIS A 64 14.64 -2.50 -3.51
CA HIS A 64 13.80 -2.61 -4.70
C HIS A 64 12.98 -1.33 -4.93
N GLU A 65 13.00 -0.81 -6.17
CA GLU A 65 11.95 0.08 -6.65
C GLU A 65 10.64 -0.70 -6.74
N ARG A 66 9.55 -0.10 -6.22
CA ARG A 66 8.20 -0.66 -6.31
C ARG A 66 7.26 0.30 -6.97
N ARG A 67 6.79 -0.08 -8.15
CA ARG A 67 5.78 0.66 -8.90
C ARG A 67 4.38 0.26 -8.45
N ALA A 68 3.47 1.23 -8.43
CA ALA A 68 2.04 0.97 -8.34
C ALA A 68 1.56 0.12 -9.53
N LEU A 69 0.48 -0.63 -9.34
CA LEU A 69 -0.18 -1.33 -10.45
C LEU A 69 -0.68 -0.32 -11.50
N SER A 70 -0.57 -0.68 -12.77
CA SER A 70 -0.91 0.17 -13.90
C SER A 70 -2.42 0.29 -14.09
N TYR A 71 -2.87 1.37 -14.75
CA TYR A 71 -4.28 1.53 -15.10
C TYR A 71 -4.78 0.35 -15.94
N THR A 72 -5.91 -0.24 -15.55
CA THR A 72 -6.51 -1.43 -16.15
C THR A 72 -5.68 -2.72 -16.06
N GLU A 73 -4.56 -2.70 -15.33
CA GLU A 73 -3.83 -3.92 -14.98
C GLU A 73 -4.75 -4.87 -14.21
N LYS A 74 -4.71 -6.16 -14.57
CA LYS A 74 -5.52 -7.20 -13.93
C LYS A 74 -4.65 -7.96 -12.96
N THR A 75 -5.12 -8.11 -11.72
CA THR A 75 -4.37 -8.81 -10.68
C THR A 75 -5.28 -9.73 -9.85
N ASN A 76 -4.72 -10.88 -9.45
CA ASN A 76 -5.42 -11.87 -8.65
C ASN A 76 -5.21 -11.59 -7.17
N VAL A 77 -6.29 -11.26 -6.46
CA VAL A 77 -6.24 -10.82 -5.06
C VAL A 77 -7.02 -11.80 -4.17
N PRO A 78 -6.45 -12.26 -3.04
CA PRO A 78 -7.20 -13.01 -2.03
C PRO A 78 -8.37 -12.20 -1.48
N TYR A 79 -9.51 -12.83 -1.23
CA TYR A 79 -10.66 -12.13 -0.63
C TYR A 79 -10.33 -11.49 0.74
N SER A 80 -9.34 -12.01 1.46
CA SER A 80 -8.83 -11.41 2.71
C SER A 80 -8.27 -10.00 2.54
N ASP A 81 -7.85 -9.64 1.33
CA ASP A 81 -7.24 -8.36 0.99
C ASP A 81 -8.21 -7.43 0.23
N ILE A 82 -9.48 -7.84 0.09
CA ILE A 82 -10.54 -7.07 -0.57
C ILE A 82 -11.48 -6.50 0.48
N ARG A 83 -11.87 -5.24 0.32
CA ARG A 83 -12.79 -4.51 1.21
C ARG A 83 -13.83 -3.74 0.39
N PRO A 84 -15.04 -3.50 0.93
CA PRO A 84 -16.01 -2.64 0.27
C PRO A 84 -15.42 -1.25 0.01
N PHE A 85 -15.53 -0.77 -1.22
CA PHE A 85 -15.19 0.61 -1.57
C PHE A 85 -16.43 1.48 -1.41
N ARG A 86 -16.26 2.68 -0.87
CA ARG A 86 -17.32 3.68 -0.75
C ARG A 86 -16.81 5.00 -1.27
N GLY A 87 -17.64 5.70 -2.03
CA GLY A 87 -17.31 6.97 -2.65
C GLY A 87 -17.04 6.85 -4.14
N GLU A 88 -16.59 7.94 -4.72
CA GLU A 88 -16.28 8.03 -6.14
C GLU A 88 -14.87 7.51 -6.41
N VAL A 89 -14.70 6.83 -7.56
CA VAL A 89 -13.39 6.38 -8.01
C VAL A 89 -12.67 7.58 -8.62
N PRO A 90 -11.52 8.02 -8.07
CA PRO A 90 -10.78 9.14 -8.63
C PRO A 90 -10.14 8.75 -9.97
N ASP A 91 -9.74 9.75 -10.77
CA ASP A 91 -8.95 9.50 -11.98
C ASP A 91 -7.64 8.78 -11.62
N TYR A 92 -7.24 7.84 -12.47
CA TYR A 92 -6.05 7.03 -12.22
C TYR A 92 -4.78 7.87 -12.10
N LYS A 93 -4.58 8.84 -13.00
CA LYS A 93 -3.34 9.63 -13.02
C LYS A 93 -3.28 10.58 -11.84
N GLU A 94 -4.39 11.24 -11.54
CA GLU A 94 -4.51 12.13 -10.38
C GLU A 94 -4.30 11.36 -9.07
N SER A 95 -4.95 10.20 -8.92
CA SER A 95 -4.81 9.37 -7.73
C SER A 95 -3.40 8.79 -7.56
N LEU A 96 -2.75 8.35 -8.65
CA LEU A 96 -1.36 7.91 -8.62
C LEU A 96 -0.43 9.04 -8.18
N GLN A 97 -0.57 10.24 -8.75
CA GLN A 97 0.26 11.38 -8.39
C GLN A 97 0.06 11.77 -6.92
N ALA A 98 -1.18 11.82 -6.46
CA ALA A 98 -1.50 12.12 -5.06
C ALA A 98 -0.91 11.06 -4.11
N ALA A 99 -1.03 9.78 -4.45
CA ALA A 99 -0.53 8.68 -3.65
C ALA A 99 1.01 8.67 -3.56
N VAL A 100 1.71 8.97 -4.66
CA VAL A 100 3.17 9.12 -4.67
C VAL A 100 3.60 10.31 -3.81
N GLN A 101 2.94 11.46 -3.97
CA GLN A 101 3.26 12.66 -3.22
C GLN A 101 3.06 12.45 -1.71
N ALA A 102 1.97 11.78 -1.32
CA ALA A 102 1.69 11.45 0.08
C ALA A 102 2.77 10.51 0.68
N GLU A 103 3.24 9.53 -0.08
CA GLU A 103 4.32 8.62 0.36
C GLU A 103 5.64 9.39 0.53
N ILE A 104 5.99 10.26 -0.42
CA ILE A 104 7.18 11.13 -0.34
C ILE A 104 7.12 12.00 0.93
N GLU A 105 5.99 12.64 1.19
CA GLU A 105 5.80 13.50 2.36
C GLU A 105 5.87 12.71 3.68
N ALA A 106 5.32 11.49 3.71
CA ALA A 106 5.40 10.61 4.86
C ALA A 106 6.86 10.22 5.19
N ILE A 107 7.63 9.85 4.17
CA ILE A 107 9.04 9.49 4.32
C ILE A 107 9.89 10.72 4.71
N ASP A 108 9.66 11.89 4.11
CA ASP A 108 10.35 13.12 4.49
C ASP A 108 10.10 13.48 5.97
N ARG A 109 8.84 13.38 6.41
CA ARG A 109 8.48 13.61 7.80
C ARG A 109 9.19 12.63 8.73
N LEU A 110 9.22 11.34 8.37
CA LEU A 110 9.89 10.31 9.15
C LEU A 110 11.40 10.56 9.25
N LYS A 111 12.03 10.94 8.13
CA LYS A 111 13.45 11.33 8.10
C LYS A 111 13.75 12.47 9.06
N ARG A 112 13.00 13.58 8.99
CA ARG A 112 13.17 14.72 9.91
C ARG A 112 12.97 14.34 11.37
N TRP A 113 12.01 13.47 11.67
CA TRP A 113 11.80 12.97 13.02
C TRP A 113 12.97 12.11 13.50
N ALA A 114 13.48 11.21 12.65
CA ALA A 114 14.60 10.33 12.97
C ALA A 114 15.89 11.12 13.25
N GLU A 115 16.21 12.10 12.39
CA GLU A 115 17.37 12.99 12.58
C GLU A 115 17.30 13.73 13.92
N ARG A 116 16.14 14.32 14.26
CA ARG A 116 15.97 15.02 15.54
C ARG A 116 16.06 14.08 16.74
N SER A 117 15.50 12.88 16.63
CA SER A 117 15.53 11.89 17.71
C SER A 117 16.95 11.40 17.98
N LEU A 118 17.71 11.12 16.90
CA LEU A 118 19.11 10.71 17.01
C LEU A 118 19.95 11.78 17.71
N ALA A 119 19.82 13.04 17.31
CA ALA A 119 20.55 14.15 17.95
C ALA A 119 20.26 14.28 19.46
N GLN A 120 19.01 14.07 19.89
CA GLN A 120 18.66 14.09 21.31
C GLN A 120 19.26 12.91 22.07
N LEU A 121 19.23 11.71 21.49
CA LEU A 121 19.81 10.51 22.09
C LEU A 121 21.33 10.61 22.22
N GLU A 122 22.01 11.15 21.21
CA GLU A 122 23.45 11.41 21.25
C GLU A 122 23.83 12.39 22.35
N GLN A 123 22.99 13.40 22.61
CA GLN A 123 23.21 14.34 23.70
C GLN A 123 23.03 13.66 25.06
N LEU A 124 21.93 12.93 25.27
CA LEU A 124 21.69 12.17 26.50
C LEU A 124 22.79 11.14 26.78
N ALA A 125 23.32 10.50 25.73
CA ALA A 125 24.39 9.52 25.85
C ALA A 125 25.70 10.10 26.43
N LYS A 126 25.91 11.43 26.38
CA LYS A 126 27.04 12.09 27.05
C LYS A 126 26.82 12.17 28.56
N ASP A 127 25.57 12.37 28.98
CA ASP A 127 25.19 12.52 30.39
C ASP A 127 25.11 11.17 31.12
N TYR A 128 24.92 10.07 30.36
CA TYR A 128 24.89 8.71 30.89
C TYR A 128 26.28 8.04 31.02
N LYS A 129 27.35 8.75 30.68
CA LYS A 129 28.74 8.26 30.82
C LYS A 129 29.38 8.69 32.13
#